data_AF-A0A090RI06-F1
#
_entry.id   AF-A0A090RI06-F1
#
_cell.length_a   1.000
_cell.length_b   1.000
_cell.length_c   1.000
_cell.angle_alpha   90.00
_cell.angle_beta   90.00
_cell.angle_gamma   90.00
#
_symmetry.space_group_name_H-M   'P 1'
#
loop_
_entity.id
_entity.type
_entity.pdbx_description
1 polymer ?
#
loop_
_entity_poly.entity_id
_entity_poly.type
_entity_poly.pdbx_seq_one_letter_code
_entity_poly.pdbx_strand_id
1 'polypeptide(L)'
;MIFAVLGYMAQEQAKPITEVVSAGVGLAFVTIPAAINLLPAPFILGPLFFFALVVAGLSSHISIIEAVTSAIIDKLNWTRKKAAVVVCGLGYLVSMAFATNGGLLLLDLVDYFINNIALLASCLIEIAIIAWLLKVSDIRQYVNERSEFSIGKWFEVCLRFLSPAMLAVIVTTNLINTFNEGYGGYEHSDLLMLGWGLVGAMLLLAIIINITSKSQPHQEAKL
;
A
#
# COMPACT_ATOMS: atom_id res chain seq x y z
N MET A 1 11.89 13.65 -13.91
CA MET A 1 13.27 13.16 -13.64
C MET A 1 13.50 11.78 -14.25
N ILE A 2 12.74 10.75 -13.86
CA ILE A 2 12.92 9.36 -14.34
C ILE A 2 12.92 9.26 -15.88
N PHE A 3 11.90 9.80 -16.56
CA PHE A 3 11.83 9.78 -18.03
C PHE A 3 12.97 10.54 -18.75
N ALA A 4 13.56 11.56 -18.12
CA ALA A 4 14.68 12.28 -18.72
C ALA A 4 15.96 11.43 -18.70
N VAL A 5 16.20 10.71 -17.59
CA VAL A 5 17.34 9.80 -17.43
C VAL A 5 17.18 8.57 -18.33
N LEU A 6 15.97 8.00 -18.41
CA LEU A 6 15.68 6.87 -19.32
C LEU A 6 15.75 7.28 -20.80
N GLY A 7 15.30 8.49 -21.14
CA GLY A 7 15.43 9.02 -22.50
C GLY A 7 16.88 9.19 -22.94
N TYR A 8 17.75 9.69 -22.05
CA TYR A 8 19.18 9.76 -22.29
C TYR A 8 19.81 8.37 -22.49
N MET A 9 19.45 7.40 -21.64
CA MET A 9 19.90 6.02 -21.77
C MET A 9 19.47 5.37 -23.11
N ALA A 10 18.24 5.61 -23.55
CA ALA A 10 17.72 5.12 -24.82
C ALA A 10 18.52 5.70 -26.01
N GLN A 11 18.85 7.00 -25.94
CA GLN A 11 19.68 7.66 -26.94
C GLN A 11 21.11 7.07 -26.98
N GLU A 12 21.75 6.90 -25.83
CA GLU A 12 23.11 6.37 -25.73
C GLU A 12 23.22 4.89 -26.16
N GLN A 13 22.21 4.08 -25.86
CA GLN A 13 22.20 2.66 -26.22
C GLN A 13 21.61 2.35 -27.60
N ALA A 14 21.13 3.37 -28.32
CA ALA A 14 20.41 3.23 -29.58
C ALA A 14 19.25 2.21 -29.52
N LYS A 15 18.58 2.11 -28.37
CA LYS A 15 17.46 1.20 -28.13
C LYS A 15 16.16 1.99 -27.98
N PRO A 16 15.01 1.43 -28.40
CA PRO A 16 13.73 2.07 -28.17
C PRO A 16 13.43 2.21 -26.67
N ILE A 17 12.70 3.26 -26.30
CA ILE A 17 12.39 3.55 -24.89
C ILE A 17 11.64 2.40 -24.20
N THR A 18 10.87 1.62 -24.95
CA THR A 18 10.14 0.44 -24.46
C THR A 18 11.05 -0.71 -24.01
N GLU A 19 12.29 -0.77 -24.49
CA GLU A 19 13.26 -1.80 -24.09
C GLU A 19 14.07 -1.40 -22.85
N VAL A 20 14.16 -0.11 -22.54
CA VAL A 20 14.90 0.40 -21.38
C VAL A 20 13.99 0.63 -20.17
N VAL A 21 12.67 0.62 -20.33
CA VAL A 21 11.74 0.83 -19.21
C VAL A 21 11.36 -0.52 -18.57
N SER A 22 11.84 -0.74 -17.34
CA SER A 22 11.29 -1.78 -16.45
C SER A 22 10.26 -1.19 -15.48
N ALA A 23 9.43 -2.01 -14.85
CA ALA A 23 8.52 -1.61 -13.78
C ALA A 23 9.02 -2.05 -12.39
N GLY A 24 8.47 -1.43 -11.34
CA GLY A 24 8.68 -1.86 -9.94
C GLY A 24 10.15 -1.87 -9.50
N VAL A 25 10.55 -2.95 -8.83
CA VAL A 25 11.90 -3.12 -8.26
C VAL A 25 12.98 -3.12 -9.34
N GLY A 26 12.70 -3.70 -10.52
CA GLY A 26 13.65 -3.73 -11.64
C GLY A 26 13.99 -2.35 -12.19
N LEU A 27 13.03 -1.40 -12.14
CA LEU A 27 13.29 -0.01 -12.51
C LEU A 27 14.32 0.62 -11.57
N ALA A 28 14.08 0.49 -10.27
CA ALA A 28 14.89 1.16 -9.24
C ALA A 28 16.29 0.55 -9.06
N PHE A 29 16.44 -0.77 -9.20
CA PHE A 29 17.69 -1.47 -8.86
C PHE A 29 18.46 -2.02 -10.05
N VAL A 30 17.90 -2.00 -11.27
CA VAL A 30 18.61 -2.44 -12.49
C VAL A 30 18.71 -1.30 -13.49
N THR A 31 17.56 -0.77 -13.89
CA THR A 31 17.49 0.22 -14.98
C THR A 31 18.11 1.57 -14.56
N ILE A 32 17.68 2.11 -13.42
CA ILE A 32 18.17 3.43 -12.96
C ILE A 32 19.67 3.40 -12.65
N PRO A 33 20.24 2.40 -11.96
CA PRO A 33 21.69 2.31 -11.76
C PRO A 33 22.47 2.23 -13.08
N ALA A 34 21.99 1.46 -14.05
CA ALA A 34 22.59 1.40 -15.37
C ALA A 34 22.53 2.74 -16.11
N ALA A 35 21.45 3.52 -15.94
CA ALA A 35 21.35 4.87 -16.50
C ALA A 35 22.25 5.88 -15.76
N ILE A 36 22.38 5.77 -14.43
CA ILE A 36 23.28 6.61 -13.63
C ILE A 36 24.73 6.42 -14.06
N ASN A 37 25.14 5.20 -14.42
CA ASN A 37 26.50 4.91 -14.90
C ASN A 37 26.86 5.62 -16.21
N LEU A 38 25.88 6.09 -16.99
CA LEU A 38 26.10 6.86 -18.21
C LEU A 38 26.23 8.37 -17.96
N LEU A 39 25.95 8.83 -16.74
CA LEU A 39 26.05 10.24 -16.36
C LEU A 39 27.51 10.62 -16.04
N PRO A 40 27.89 11.92 -16.13
CA PRO A 40 29.27 12.35 -15.95
C PRO A 40 29.84 12.19 -14.53
N ALA A 41 28.99 12.03 -13.50
CA ALA A 41 29.41 11.90 -12.09
C ALA A 41 28.67 10.75 -11.36
N PRO A 42 28.82 9.49 -11.81
CA PRO A 42 28.04 8.36 -11.29
C PRO A 42 28.37 8.05 -9.83
N PHE A 43 29.62 8.32 -9.42
CA PHE A 43 30.11 8.11 -8.05
C PHE A 43 29.44 9.03 -7.01
N ILE A 44 28.89 10.18 -7.42
CA ILE A 44 28.12 11.07 -6.53
C ILE A 44 26.63 10.76 -6.64
N LEU A 45 26.13 10.61 -7.87
CA LEU A 45 24.71 10.48 -8.14
C LEU A 45 24.13 9.12 -7.68
N GLY A 46 24.91 8.04 -7.78
CA GLY A 46 24.50 6.71 -7.31
C GLY A 46 24.19 6.68 -5.81
N PRO A 47 25.16 7.02 -4.93
CA PRO A 47 24.92 7.06 -3.49
C PRO A 47 23.80 8.03 -3.10
N LEU A 48 23.71 9.21 -3.74
CA LEU A 48 22.65 10.18 -3.48
C LEU A 48 21.26 9.60 -3.80
N PHE A 49 21.14 8.90 -4.93
CA PHE A 49 19.89 8.26 -5.35
C PHE A 49 19.45 7.17 -4.36
N PHE A 50 20.36 6.27 -3.98
CA PHE A 50 20.03 5.22 -3.01
C PHE A 50 19.76 5.77 -1.61
N PHE A 51 20.46 6.84 -1.20
CA PHE A 51 20.14 7.53 0.05
C PHE A 51 18.73 8.13 0.02
N ALA A 52 18.35 8.77 -1.08
CA ALA A 52 16.99 9.28 -1.26
C ALA A 52 15.94 8.15 -1.23
N LEU A 53 16.22 7.00 -1.87
CA LEU A 53 15.35 5.82 -1.79
C LEU A 53 15.19 5.30 -0.36
N VAL A 54 16.27 5.25 0.43
CA VAL A 54 16.21 4.83 1.84
C VAL A 54 15.37 5.80 2.65
N VAL A 55 15.56 7.12 2.50
CA VAL A 55 14.77 8.13 3.22
C VAL A 55 13.29 8.06 2.82
N ALA A 56 12.99 7.87 1.54
CA ALA A 56 11.62 7.71 1.05
C ALA A 56 10.95 6.44 1.64
N GLY A 57 11.66 5.30 1.63
CA GLY A 57 11.17 4.06 2.22
C GLY A 57 10.95 4.16 3.74
N LEU A 58 11.90 4.76 4.46
CA LEU A 58 11.82 4.95 5.92
C LEU A 58 10.64 5.84 6.32
N SER A 59 10.42 6.97 5.63
CA SER A 59 9.32 7.88 5.95
C SER A 59 7.95 7.24 5.73
N SER A 60 7.78 6.48 4.63
CA SER A 60 6.57 5.70 4.38
C SER A 60 6.36 4.61 5.44
N HIS A 61 7.42 3.86 5.77
CA HIS A 61 7.37 2.79 6.76
C HIS A 61 6.99 3.29 8.17
N ILE A 62 7.53 4.45 8.59
CA ILE A 62 7.16 5.09 9.86
C ILE A 62 5.66 5.42 9.89
N SER A 63 5.12 5.96 8.81
CA SER A 63 3.68 6.30 8.72
C SER A 63 2.79 5.06 8.87
N ILE A 64 3.16 3.94 8.24
CA ILE A 64 2.38 2.70 8.29
C ILE A 64 2.45 2.09 9.70
N ILE A 65 3.64 2.02 10.30
CA ILE A 65 3.79 1.49 11.66
C ILE A 65 3.02 2.32 12.69
N GLU A 66 3.03 3.64 12.58
CA GLU A 66 2.27 4.48 13.51
C GLU A 66 0.77 4.24 13.39
N ALA A 67 0.23 4.10 12.17
CA ALA A 67 -1.18 3.78 11.97
C ALA A 67 -1.58 2.44 12.62
N VAL A 68 -0.78 1.39 12.42
CA VAL A 68 -1.03 0.06 13.03
C VAL A 68 -0.87 0.12 14.55
N THR A 69 0.15 0.83 15.04
CA THR A 69 0.42 0.97 16.47
C THR A 69 -0.70 1.70 17.18
N SER A 70 -1.20 2.81 16.62
CA SER A 70 -2.34 3.55 17.17
C SER A 70 -3.61 2.68 17.22
N ALA A 71 -3.91 1.95 16.14
CA ALA A 71 -5.05 1.04 16.13
C ALA A 71 -4.99 -0.03 17.24
N ILE A 72 -3.79 -0.53 17.56
CA ILE A 72 -3.57 -1.50 18.65
C ILE A 72 -3.70 -0.83 20.02
N ILE A 73 -3.17 0.39 20.18
CA ILE A 73 -3.31 1.16 21.43
C ILE A 73 -4.80 1.37 21.73
N ASP A 74 -5.57 1.82 20.74
CA ASP A 74 -6.99 2.12 20.90
C ASP A 74 -7.82 0.87 21.22
N LYS A 75 -7.49 -0.28 20.58
CA LYS A 75 -8.25 -1.54 20.79
C LYS A 75 -7.85 -2.33 22.02
N LEU A 76 -6.57 -2.34 22.40
CA LEU A 76 -6.03 -3.20 23.47
C LEU A 76 -5.63 -2.42 24.72
N ASN A 77 -5.74 -1.08 24.72
CA ASN A 77 -5.31 -0.20 25.82
C ASN A 77 -3.86 -0.45 26.26
N TRP A 78 -2.99 -0.76 25.30
CA TRP A 78 -1.57 -0.96 25.58
C TRP A 78 -0.82 0.37 25.66
N THR A 79 0.28 0.39 26.40
CA THR A 79 1.18 1.55 26.37
C THR A 79 1.86 1.65 25.00
N ARG A 80 2.10 2.89 24.53
CA ARG A 80 2.72 3.14 23.21
C ARG A 80 4.01 2.35 22.99
N LYS A 81 4.88 2.31 24.02
CA LYS A 81 6.13 1.55 23.98
C LYS A 81 5.88 0.06 23.74
N LYS A 82 4.94 -0.55 24.47
CA LYS A 82 4.62 -1.97 24.34
C LYS A 82 4.05 -2.27 22.96
N ALA A 83 3.10 -1.47 22.48
CA ALA A 83 2.50 -1.65 21.16
C ALA A 83 3.54 -1.53 20.04
N ALA A 84 4.38 -0.49 20.07
CA ALA A 84 5.43 -0.29 19.06
C ALA A 84 6.44 -1.44 19.03
N VAL A 85 6.93 -1.92 20.20
CA VAL A 85 7.87 -3.04 20.25
C VAL A 85 7.26 -4.32 19.68
N VAL A 86 5.98 -4.59 19.97
CA VAL A 86 5.29 -5.78 19.43
C VAL A 86 5.10 -5.67 17.92
N VAL A 87 4.61 -4.53 17.42
CA VAL A 87 4.40 -4.32 15.97
C VAL A 87 5.71 -4.40 15.21
N CYS A 88 6.74 -3.68 15.64
CA CYS A 88 8.06 -3.71 15.00
C CYS A 88 8.72 -5.08 15.12
N GLY A 89 8.59 -5.76 16.27
CA GLY A 89 9.17 -7.08 16.50
C GLY A 89 8.54 -8.16 15.62
N LEU A 90 7.21 -8.18 15.52
CA LEU A 90 6.49 -9.08 14.62
C LEU A 90 6.80 -8.76 13.15
N GLY A 91 6.80 -7.47 12.79
CA GLY A 91 7.17 -7.01 11.45
C GLY A 91 8.58 -7.45 11.05
N TYR A 92 9.55 -7.35 11.96
CA TYR A 92 10.91 -7.84 11.76
C TYR A 92 10.96 -9.35 11.48
N LEU A 93 10.29 -10.16 12.30
CA LEU A 93 10.26 -11.61 12.13
C LEU A 93 9.66 -12.03 10.79
N VAL A 94 8.53 -11.41 10.39
CA VAL A 94 7.90 -11.67 9.10
C VAL A 94 8.80 -11.21 7.95
N SER A 95 9.42 -10.03 8.09
CA SER A 95 10.28 -9.47 7.05
C SER A 95 11.51 -10.32 6.74
N MET A 96 11.96 -11.15 7.68
CA MET A 96 13.07 -12.07 7.49
C MET A 96 12.81 -13.09 6.38
N ALA A 97 11.55 -13.43 6.11
CA ALA A 97 11.19 -14.31 4.99
C ALA A 97 11.56 -13.70 3.62
N PHE A 98 11.47 -12.36 3.48
CA PHE A 98 11.85 -11.64 2.27
C PHE A 98 13.37 -11.50 2.08
N ALA A 99 14.16 -11.76 3.13
CA ALA A 99 15.62 -11.70 3.07
C ALA A 99 16.28 -13.02 2.60
N THR A 100 15.48 -14.01 2.19
CA THR A 100 15.95 -15.30 1.68
C THR A 100 16.31 -15.23 0.18
N ASN A 101 16.99 -16.25 -0.36
CA ASN A 101 17.38 -16.29 -1.78
C ASN A 101 16.20 -16.19 -2.77
N GLY A 102 15.01 -16.64 -2.36
CA GLY A 102 13.76 -16.52 -3.13
C GLY A 102 12.88 -15.33 -2.71
N GLY A 103 13.38 -14.46 -1.83
CA GLY A 103 12.59 -13.44 -1.16
C GLY A 103 11.99 -12.39 -2.10
N LEU A 104 12.62 -12.12 -3.24
CA LEU A 104 12.08 -11.19 -4.24
C LEU A 104 10.79 -11.72 -4.90
N LEU A 105 10.71 -13.03 -5.16
CA LEU A 105 9.50 -13.66 -5.71
C LEU A 105 8.37 -13.62 -4.68
N LEU A 106 8.70 -13.90 -3.42
CA LEU A 106 7.76 -13.82 -2.32
C LEU A 106 7.27 -12.38 -2.13
N LEU A 107 8.18 -11.39 -2.17
CA LEU A 107 7.85 -9.98 -2.06
C LEU A 107 6.92 -9.52 -3.19
N ASP A 108 7.23 -9.89 -4.44
CA ASP A 108 6.41 -9.56 -5.60
C ASP A 108 4.99 -10.12 -5.49
N LEU A 109 4.85 -11.39 -5.10
CA LEU A 109 3.54 -12.01 -4.92
C LEU A 109 2.75 -11.37 -3.77
N VAL A 110 3.41 -11.15 -2.63
CA VAL A 110 2.79 -10.49 -1.47
C VAL A 110 2.35 -9.06 -1.82
N ASP A 111 3.21 -8.29 -2.49
CA ASP A 111 2.93 -6.92 -2.91
C ASP A 111 1.71 -6.87 -3.83
N TYR A 112 1.65 -7.77 -4.84
CA TYR A 112 0.53 -7.84 -5.75
C TYR A 112 -0.79 -8.15 -5.03
N PHE A 113 -0.84 -9.22 -4.23
CA PHE A 113 -2.07 -9.65 -3.55
C PHE A 113 -2.52 -8.67 -2.48
N ILE A 114 -1.59 -8.09 -1.71
CA ILE A 114 -1.94 -7.11 -0.68
C ILE A 114 -2.44 -5.82 -1.34
N ASN A 115 -1.70 -5.24 -2.27
CA ASN A 115 -2.03 -3.91 -2.79
C ASN A 115 -3.15 -3.93 -3.82
N ASN A 116 -3.24 -4.93 -4.69
CA ASN A 116 -4.22 -4.95 -5.78
C ASN A 116 -5.51 -5.70 -5.44
N ILE A 117 -5.49 -6.59 -4.43
CA ILE A 117 -6.67 -7.36 -4.03
C ILE A 117 -7.13 -6.92 -2.64
N ALA A 118 -6.33 -7.16 -1.60
CA ALA A 118 -6.78 -6.96 -0.21
C ALA A 118 -7.06 -5.49 0.12
N LEU A 119 -6.12 -4.59 -0.17
CA LEU A 119 -6.22 -3.17 0.14
C LEU A 119 -7.37 -2.53 -0.64
N LEU A 120 -7.44 -2.75 -1.95
CA LEU A 120 -8.52 -2.18 -2.77
C LEU A 120 -9.90 -2.72 -2.37
N ALA A 121 -10.01 -4.01 -2.03
CA ALA A 121 -11.26 -4.58 -1.52
C ALA A 121 -11.65 -3.98 -0.16
N SER A 122 -10.70 -3.80 0.76
CA SER A 122 -10.96 -3.12 2.05
C SER A 122 -11.44 -1.69 1.84
N CYS A 123 -10.77 -0.93 0.96
CA CYS A 123 -11.17 0.44 0.63
C CYS A 123 -12.57 0.49 0.02
N LEU A 124 -12.94 -0.48 -0.84
CA LEU A 124 -14.28 -0.55 -1.41
C LEU A 124 -15.36 -0.79 -0.34
N ILE A 125 -15.08 -1.67 0.62
CA ILE A 125 -16.00 -1.95 1.73
C ILE A 125 -16.12 -0.71 2.64
N GLU A 126 -15.00 -0.11 3.03
CA GLU A 126 -14.96 1.08 3.88
C GLU A 126 -15.70 2.26 3.25
N ILE A 127 -15.45 2.53 1.96
CA ILE A 127 -16.13 3.63 1.28
C ILE A 127 -17.62 3.33 1.09
N ALA A 128 -18.01 2.08 0.88
CA ALA A 128 -19.41 1.71 0.79
C ALA A 128 -20.14 1.92 2.12
N ILE A 129 -19.50 1.57 3.24
CA ILE A 129 -20.02 1.84 4.59
C ILE A 129 -20.20 3.36 4.77
N ILE A 130 -19.18 4.16 4.45
CA ILE A 130 -19.23 5.61 4.63
C ILE A 130 -20.26 6.27 3.70
N ALA A 131 -20.38 5.81 2.45
CA ALA A 131 -21.24 6.43 1.45
C ALA A 131 -22.74 6.13 1.64
N TRP A 132 -23.08 4.93 2.12
CA TRP A 132 -24.47 4.47 2.22
C TRP A 132 -24.99 4.28 3.64
N LEU A 133 -24.15 3.87 4.60
CA LEU A 133 -24.60 3.70 6.00
C LEU A 133 -24.43 4.98 6.80
N LEU A 134 -23.38 5.77 6.53
CA LEU A 134 -23.19 7.09 7.12
C LEU A 134 -23.77 8.18 6.20
N LYS A 135 -24.36 9.21 6.81
CA LYS A 135 -24.85 10.37 6.07
C LYS A 135 -23.65 11.24 5.65
N VAL A 136 -23.27 11.16 4.38
CA VAL A 136 -22.16 11.96 3.81
C VAL A 136 -22.41 13.47 3.99
N SER A 137 -23.67 13.90 4.06
CA SER A 137 -24.06 15.28 4.39
C SER A 137 -23.53 15.74 5.75
N ASP A 138 -23.57 14.86 6.75
CA ASP A 138 -23.21 15.16 8.13
C ASP A 138 -21.68 15.23 8.24
N ILE A 139 -20.97 14.37 7.51
CA ILE A 139 -19.50 14.43 7.35
C ILE A 139 -19.10 15.75 6.70
N ARG A 140 -19.77 16.15 5.61
CA ARG A 140 -19.48 17.43 4.95
C ARG A 140 -19.70 18.61 5.90
N GLN A 141 -20.79 18.60 6.66
CA GLN A 141 -21.07 19.66 7.63
C GLN A 141 -19.99 19.70 8.72
N TYR A 142 -19.63 18.55 9.30
CA TYR A 142 -18.57 18.45 10.31
C TYR A 142 -17.23 18.99 9.79
N VAL A 143 -16.86 18.66 8.54
CA VAL A 143 -15.63 19.18 7.92
C VAL A 143 -15.72 20.69 7.70
N ASN A 144 -16.86 21.21 7.24
CA ASN A 144 -17.06 22.64 7.00
C ASN A 144 -17.07 23.47 8.29
N GLU A 145 -17.45 22.88 9.44
CA GLU A 145 -17.41 23.56 10.74
C GLU A 145 -15.99 23.68 11.31
N ARG A 146 -15.06 22.82 10.88
CA ARG A 146 -13.67 22.78 11.37
C ARG A 146 -12.65 23.30 10.36
N SER A 147 -13.03 23.45 9.10
CA SER A 147 -12.15 23.90 8.03
C SER A 147 -12.31 25.39 7.77
N GLU A 148 -11.21 26.05 7.41
CA GLU A 148 -11.22 27.44 6.95
C GLU A 148 -11.90 27.60 5.57
N PHE A 149 -12.11 26.48 4.85
CA PHE A 149 -12.75 26.44 3.54
C PHE A 149 -13.99 25.55 3.54
N SER A 150 -15.08 26.03 2.93
CA SER A 150 -16.30 25.23 2.78
C SER A 150 -16.24 24.32 1.54
N ILE A 151 -16.48 23.04 1.76
CA ILE A 151 -16.57 22.02 0.72
C ILE A 151 -18.00 21.99 0.16
N GLY A 152 -18.12 22.01 -1.16
CA GLY A 152 -19.39 22.01 -1.88
C GLY A 152 -20.03 20.63 -2.01
N LYS A 153 -21.22 20.59 -2.62
CA LYS A 153 -21.98 19.34 -2.90
C LYS A 153 -21.26 18.39 -3.87
N TRP A 154 -20.30 18.87 -4.66
CA TRP A 154 -19.52 18.04 -5.56
C TRP A 154 -18.73 16.94 -4.82
N PHE A 155 -18.25 17.24 -3.60
CA PHE A 155 -17.52 16.28 -2.77
C PHE A 155 -18.40 15.11 -2.34
N GLU A 156 -19.67 15.39 -2.04
CA GLU A 156 -20.66 14.38 -1.70
C GLU A 156 -20.93 13.45 -2.89
N VAL A 157 -21.04 14.00 -4.10
CA VAL A 157 -21.20 13.21 -5.33
C VAL A 157 -19.94 12.37 -5.60
N CYS A 158 -18.74 12.94 -5.40
CA CYS A 158 -17.49 12.22 -5.56
C CYS A 158 -17.39 11.03 -4.60
N LEU A 159 -17.65 11.25 -3.30
CA LEU A 159 -17.58 10.19 -2.30
C LEU A 159 -18.65 9.12 -2.47
N ARG A 160 -19.86 9.51 -2.88
CA ARG A 160 -20.99 8.58 -2.95
C ARG A 160 -21.06 7.79 -4.25
N PHE A 161 -20.60 8.37 -5.35
CA PHE A 161 -20.77 7.77 -6.68
C PHE A 161 -19.45 7.56 -7.40
N LEU A 162 -18.61 8.59 -7.52
CA LEU A 162 -17.41 8.52 -8.36
C LEU A 162 -16.35 7.57 -7.78
N SER A 163 -15.96 7.77 -6.52
CA SER A 163 -14.91 6.98 -5.88
C SER A 163 -15.30 5.50 -5.73
N PRO A 164 -16.51 5.14 -5.26
CA PRO A 164 -16.92 3.73 -5.19
C PRO A 164 -17.00 3.08 -6.57
N ALA A 165 -17.48 3.80 -7.60
CA ALA A 165 -17.56 3.25 -8.96
C ALA A 165 -16.17 2.98 -9.55
N MET A 166 -15.22 3.91 -9.40
CA MET A 166 -13.84 3.72 -9.86
C MET A 166 -13.18 2.54 -9.13
N LEU A 167 -13.30 2.48 -7.81
CA LEU A 167 -12.75 1.36 -7.02
C LEU A 167 -13.40 0.03 -7.40
N ALA A 168 -14.72 0.00 -7.61
CA ALA A 168 -15.41 -1.22 -8.01
C ALA A 168 -14.92 -1.75 -9.37
N VAL A 169 -14.70 -0.87 -10.35
CA VAL A 169 -14.15 -1.26 -11.67
C VAL A 169 -12.74 -1.82 -11.53
N ILE A 170 -11.87 -1.15 -10.77
CA ILE A 170 -10.47 -1.58 -10.58
C ILE A 170 -10.42 -2.92 -9.86
N VAL A 171 -11.13 -3.06 -8.73
CA VAL A 171 -11.18 -4.31 -7.95
C VAL A 171 -11.71 -5.45 -8.80
N THR A 172 -12.81 -5.25 -9.53
CA THR A 172 -13.41 -6.30 -10.37
C THR A 172 -12.47 -6.73 -11.47
N THR A 173 -11.81 -5.77 -12.13
CA THR A 173 -10.84 -6.08 -13.20
C THR A 173 -9.63 -6.85 -12.66
N ASN A 174 -9.05 -6.39 -11.54
CA ASN A 174 -7.94 -7.09 -10.91
C ASN A 174 -8.33 -8.51 -10.45
N LEU A 175 -9.54 -8.68 -9.92
CA LEU A 175 -10.02 -9.98 -9.47
C LEU A 175 -10.18 -10.95 -10.65
N ILE A 176 -10.83 -10.50 -11.73
CA ILE A 176 -11.02 -11.30 -12.94
C ILE A 176 -9.67 -11.70 -13.56
N ASN A 177 -8.74 -10.76 -13.69
CA ASN A 177 -7.42 -11.02 -14.23
C ASN A 177 -6.65 -12.03 -13.36
N THR A 178 -6.65 -11.84 -12.05
CA THR A 178 -5.98 -12.75 -11.10
C THR A 178 -6.55 -14.18 -11.16
N PHE A 179 -7.87 -14.34 -11.34
CA PHE A 179 -8.51 -15.65 -11.42
C PHE A 179 -8.29 -16.35 -12.76
N ASN A 180 -8.33 -15.61 -13.88
CA ASN A 180 -8.28 -16.19 -15.22
C ASN A 180 -6.85 -16.38 -15.76
N GLU A 181 -5.98 -15.39 -15.55
CA GLU A 181 -4.64 -15.35 -16.14
C GLU A 181 -3.55 -15.68 -15.11
N GLY A 182 -3.89 -15.65 -13.82
CA GLY A 182 -2.90 -15.73 -12.74
C GLY A 182 -2.06 -14.46 -12.65
N TYR A 183 -0.96 -14.52 -11.91
CA TYR A 183 0.01 -13.42 -11.82
C TYR A 183 1.42 -13.94 -12.14
N GLY A 184 2.21 -13.15 -12.88
CA GLY A 184 3.65 -13.37 -13.06
C GLY A 184 4.10 -14.69 -13.70
N GLY A 185 3.18 -15.52 -14.22
CA GLY A 185 3.50 -16.88 -14.67
C GLY A 185 3.83 -17.86 -13.54
N TYR A 186 3.46 -17.53 -12.29
CA TYR A 186 3.67 -18.39 -11.13
C TYR A 186 2.76 -19.64 -11.19
N GLU A 187 3.20 -20.74 -10.57
CA GLU A 187 2.36 -21.95 -10.49
C GLU A 187 1.09 -21.67 -9.68
N HIS A 188 0.00 -22.33 -10.07
CA HIS A 188 -1.31 -22.15 -9.44
C HIS A 188 -1.30 -22.51 -7.95
N SER A 189 -0.44 -23.45 -7.54
CA SER A 189 -0.20 -23.81 -6.13
C SER A 189 0.38 -22.64 -5.32
N ASP A 190 1.32 -21.88 -5.88
CA ASP A 190 1.96 -20.75 -5.21
C ASP A 190 0.98 -19.58 -5.09
N LEU A 191 0.21 -19.31 -6.14
CA LEU A 191 -0.86 -18.31 -6.14
C LEU A 191 -1.93 -18.61 -5.07
N LEU A 192 -2.34 -19.86 -4.93
CA LEU A 192 -3.31 -20.29 -3.93
C LEU A 192 -2.74 -20.22 -2.51
N MET A 193 -1.55 -20.76 -2.29
CA MET A 193 -1.01 -20.90 -0.94
C MET A 193 -0.46 -19.58 -0.39
N LEU A 194 0.32 -18.86 -1.20
CA LEU A 194 0.98 -17.63 -0.77
C LEU A 194 0.18 -16.37 -1.08
N GLY A 195 -0.61 -16.36 -2.16
CA GLY A 195 -1.48 -15.23 -2.50
C GLY A 195 -2.80 -15.27 -1.72
N TRP A 196 -3.70 -16.19 -2.10
CA TRP A 196 -5.02 -16.32 -1.48
C TRP A 196 -4.97 -16.72 -0.01
N GLY A 197 -4.04 -17.62 0.36
CA GLY A 197 -3.80 -18.01 1.75
C GLY A 197 -3.41 -16.82 2.63
N LEU A 198 -2.61 -15.88 2.13
CA LEU A 198 -2.23 -14.67 2.86
C LEU A 198 -3.41 -13.73 3.07
N VAL A 199 -4.22 -13.49 2.02
CA VAL A 199 -5.44 -12.68 2.13
C VAL A 199 -6.39 -13.30 3.16
N GLY A 200 -6.57 -14.63 3.12
CA GLY A 200 -7.35 -15.36 4.11
C GLY A 200 -6.80 -15.21 5.52
N ALA A 201 -5.48 -15.35 5.71
CA ALA A 201 -4.82 -15.19 7.00
C ALA A 201 -5.00 -13.77 7.57
N MET A 202 -4.94 -12.73 6.73
CA MET A 202 -5.20 -11.36 7.16
C MET A 202 -6.64 -11.15 7.64
N LEU A 203 -7.62 -11.70 6.91
CA LEU A 203 -9.03 -11.62 7.32
C LEU A 203 -9.26 -12.37 8.64
N LEU A 204 -8.64 -13.54 8.81
CA LEU A 204 -8.72 -14.29 10.06
C LEU A 204 -8.11 -13.51 11.23
N LEU A 205 -6.92 -12.92 11.04
CA LEU A 205 -6.30 -12.07 12.05
C LEU A 205 -7.17 -10.86 12.39
N ALA A 206 -7.78 -10.22 11.40
CA ALA A 206 -8.70 -9.11 11.62
C ALA A 206 -9.93 -9.52 12.45
N ILE A 207 -10.51 -10.69 12.16
CA ILE A 207 -11.63 -11.26 12.93
C ILE A 207 -11.19 -11.61 14.36
N ILE A 208 -10.03 -12.25 14.54
CA ILE A 208 -9.51 -12.59 15.86
C ILE A 208 -9.31 -11.33 16.71
N ILE A 209 -8.73 -10.27 16.13
CA ILE A 209 -8.55 -8.99 16.82
C ILE A 209 -9.91 -8.37 17.15
N ASN A 210 -10.89 -8.45 16.25
CA ASN A 210 -12.24 -7.94 16.49
C ASN A 210 -12.92 -8.66 17.67
N ILE A 211 -12.88 -10.00 17.70
CA ILE A 211 -13.50 -10.82 18.75
C ILE A 211 -12.77 -10.65 20.10
N THR A 212 -11.44 -10.57 20.09
CA THR A 212 -10.63 -10.46 21.30
C THR A 212 -10.72 -9.04 21.91
N SER A 213 -11.04 -8.04 21.09
CA SER A 213 -11.25 -6.67 21.57
C SER A 213 -12.60 -6.58 22.27
N LYS A 214 -12.59 -6.45 23.60
CA LYS A 214 -13.81 -6.15 24.37
C LYS A 214 -14.40 -4.83 23.87
N SER A 215 -15.66 -4.89 23.43
CA SER A 215 -16.48 -3.70 23.17
C SER A 215 -16.61 -2.93 24.48
N GLN A 216 -15.90 -1.80 24.62
CA GLN A 216 -16.25 -0.82 25.65
C GLN A 216 -17.25 0.16 25.04
N PRO A 217 -18.34 0.48 25.76
CA PRO A 217 -19.30 1.48 25.32
C PRO A 217 -18.57 2.80 25.12
N HIS A 218 -18.90 3.48 24.03
CA HIS A 218 -18.43 4.83 23.71
C HIS A 218 -18.29 5.65 25.01
N GLN A 219 -17.06 6.08 25.32
CA GLN A 219 -16.90 7.20 26.23
C GLN A 219 -17.58 8.39 25.56
N GLU A 220 -18.82 8.62 25.97
CA GLU A 220 -19.59 9.81 25.71
C GLU A 220 -18.72 11.02 26.00
N ALA A 221 -18.73 11.94 25.03
CA ALA A 221 -18.62 13.38 25.21
C ALA A 221 -18.25 13.83 26.63
N LYS A 222 -16.96 14.11 26.85
CA LYS A 222 -16.56 15.11 27.84
C LYS A 222 -15.78 16.20 27.13
N LEU A 223 -16.58 17.19 26.72
CA LEU A 223 -16.35 18.65 26.73
C LEU A 223 -14.96 19.15 26.32
#